data_AF-A0A1G2P5L7-F1
#
_entry.id   AF-A0A1G2P5L7-F1
#
_cell.length_a   1.000
_cell.length_b   1.000
_cell.length_c   1.000
_cell.angle_alpha   90.00
_cell.angle_beta   90.00
_cell.angle_gamma   90.00
#
_symmetry.space_group_name_H-M   'P 1'
#
loop_
_entity.id
_entity.type
_entity.pdbx_description
1 polymer ?
#
loop_
_entity_poly.entity_id
_entity_poly.type
_entity_poly.pdbx_seq_one_letter_code
_entity_poly.pdbx_strand_id
1 'polypeptide(L)'
;MKLKSVNLVVLALSALSTLFSYIASGDGLGLCVGAVDYRNCISSVNNISEPLFWGFLPLLAISLILLFLRREIFMVWAKFAAVGFPLMLAILLYTYNNKPTSGGFGLAGLISDEMLATTFLTALFFIISLVIIIYKQLKLRKDK
;
A
#
# COMPACT_ATOMS: atom_id res chain seq x y z
N MET A 1 -6.08 -22.45 -13.74
CA MET A 1 -5.32 -21.18 -13.80
C MET A 1 -3.92 -21.41 -13.23
N LYS A 2 -2.84 -21.21 -14.00
CA LYS A 2 -1.46 -21.43 -13.53
C LYS A 2 -1.12 -20.36 -12.49
N LEU A 3 -0.53 -20.72 -11.35
CA LEU A 3 -0.22 -19.76 -10.26
C LEU A 3 0.62 -18.57 -10.74
N LYS A 4 1.53 -18.79 -11.69
CA LYS A 4 2.30 -17.71 -12.31
C LYS A 4 1.39 -16.62 -12.88
N SER A 5 0.24 -16.99 -13.47
CA SER A 5 -0.75 -16.05 -13.98
C SER A 5 -1.39 -15.22 -12.86
N VAL A 6 -1.62 -15.80 -11.67
CA VAL A 6 -2.20 -15.07 -10.53
C VAL A 6 -1.21 -14.05 -9.96
N ASN A 7 0.05 -14.46 -9.74
CA ASN A 7 1.08 -13.53 -9.25
C ASN A 7 1.31 -12.38 -10.22
N LEU A 8 1.26 -12.67 -11.53
CA LEU A 8 1.44 -11.68 -12.58
C LEU A 8 0.27 -10.70 -12.64
N VAL A 9 -0.96 -11.16 -12.37
CA VAL A 9 -2.13 -10.28 -12.21
C VAL A 9 -1.99 -9.39 -10.97
N VAL A 10 -1.60 -9.94 -9.81
CA VAL A 10 -1.40 -9.13 -8.59
C VAL A 10 -0.31 -8.07 -8.81
N LEU A 11 0.80 -8.47 -9.46
CA LEU A 11 1.88 -7.56 -9.81
C LEU A 11 1.39 -6.45 -10.75
N ALA A 12 0.73 -6.82 -11.85
CA ALA A 12 0.23 -5.86 -12.83
C ALA A 12 -0.76 -4.88 -12.19
N LEU A 13 -1.70 -5.37 -11.38
CA LEU A 13 -2.65 -4.53 -10.65
C LEU A 13 -1.94 -3.59 -9.67
N SER A 14 -1.02 -4.11 -8.85
CA SER A 14 -0.26 -3.25 -7.93
C SER A 14 0.59 -2.20 -8.66
N ALA A 15 1.20 -2.56 -9.80
CA ALA A 15 2.01 -1.64 -10.59
C ALA A 15 1.14 -0.54 -11.24
N LEU A 16 0.00 -0.92 -11.83
CA LEU A 16 -0.94 0.02 -12.43
C LEU A 16 -1.52 0.96 -11.38
N SER A 17 -1.92 0.43 -10.21
CA SER A 17 -2.44 1.25 -9.11
C SER A 17 -1.40 2.24 -8.57
N THR A 18 -0.15 1.79 -8.37
CA THR A 18 0.94 2.68 -7.92
C THR A 18 1.25 3.75 -8.97
N LEU A 19 1.32 3.38 -10.25
CA LEU A 19 1.58 4.32 -11.34
C LEU A 19 0.46 5.35 -11.47
N PHE A 20 -0.80 4.89 -11.48
CA PHE A 20 -1.96 5.77 -11.56
C PHE A 20 -1.98 6.74 -10.38
N SER A 21 -1.75 6.25 -9.16
CA SER A 21 -1.74 7.08 -7.96
C SER A 21 -0.61 8.13 -8.01
N TYR A 22 0.57 7.76 -8.50
CA TYR A 22 1.70 8.67 -8.66
C TYR A 22 1.40 9.80 -9.65
N ILE A 23 0.81 9.47 -10.82
CA ILE A 23 0.49 10.48 -11.85
C ILE A 23 -0.71 11.34 -11.44
N ALA A 24 -1.67 10.78 -10.70
CA ALA A 24 -2.83 11.52 -10.20
C ALA A 24 -2.45 12.57 -9.13
N SER A 25 -1.41 12.31 -8.33
CA SER A 25 -0.94 13.26 -7.32
C SER A 25 -0.45 14.57 -7.94
N GLY A 26 -0.88 15.71 -7.39
CA GLY A 26 -0.43 17.04 -7.82
C GLY A 26 -0.93 17.50 -9.19
N ASP A 27 -2.02 16.91 -9.70
CA ASP A 27 -2.66 17.20 -11.00
C ASP A 27 -1.86 16.77 -12.24
N GLY A 28 -1.03 15.72 -12.14
CA GLY A 28 -0.25 15.22 -13.29
C GLY A 28 -1.08 14.74 -14.49
N LEU A 29 -2.38 14.49 -14.28
CA LEU A 29 -3.35 14.15 -15.35
C LEU A 29 -4.18 15.35 -15.85
N GLY A 30 -4.03 16.54 -15.26
CA GLY A 30 -4.84 17.72 -15.60
C GLY A 30 -6.33 17.56 -15.27
N LEU A 31 -6.66 16.76 -14.25
CA LEU A 31 -8.03 16.51 -13.79
C LEU A 31 -8.68 17.76 -13.20
N CYS A 32 -7.88 18.69 -12.70
CA CYS A 32 -8.35 19.93 -12.08
C CYS A 32 -8.35 21.13 -13.05
N VAL A 33 -7.97 20.94 -14.32
CA VAL A 33 -7.97 22.02 -15.32
C VAL A 33 -9.40 22.47 -15.61
N GLY A 34 -9.70 23.74 -15.32
CA GLY A 34 -11.04 24.32 -15.49
C GLY A 34 -11.96 24.17 -14.27
N ALA A 35 -11.48 23.61 -13.16
CA ALA A 35 -12.21 23.61 -11.91
C ALA A 35 -12.35 25.04 -11.36
N VAL A 36 -13.56 25.39 -10.90
CA VAL A 36 -13.85 26.69 -10.25
C VAL A 36 -12.98 26.88 -9.00
N ASP A 37 -12.68 25.79 -8.30
CA ASP A 37 -11.79 25.76 -7.14
C ASP A 37 -10.66 24.73 -7.33
N TYR A 38 -9.62 25.16 -8.03
CA TYR A 38 -8.44 24.35 -8.33
C TYR A 38 -7.76 23.79 -7.07
N ARG A 39 -7.69 24.57 -5.98
CA ARG A 39 -7.02 24.15 -4.74
C ARG A 39 -7.78 23.03 -4.04
N ASN A 40 -9.11 23.16 -3.93
CA ASN A 40 -9.93 22.12 -3.33
C ASN A 40 -10.00 20.85 -4.20
N CYS A 41 -9.96 21.01 -5.53
CA CYS A 41 -9.84 19.90 -6.45
C CYS A 41 -8.55 19.09 -6.22
N ILE A 42 -7.39 19.75 -6.24
CA ILE A 42 -6.10 19.10 -5.98
C ILE A 42 -6.07 18.44 -4.61
N SER A 43 -6.56 19.14 -3.58
CA SER A 43 -6.58 18.56 -2.23
C SER A 43 -7.42 17.28 -2.19
N SER A 44 -8.55 17.24 -2.87
CA SER A 44 -9.42 16.06 -2.91
C SER A 44 -8.78 14.91 -3.67
N VAL A 45 -8.12 15.20 -4.80
CA VAL A 45 -7.37 14.20 -5.56
C VAL A 45 -6.23 13.62 -4.72
N ASN A 46 -5.43 14.48 -4.07
CA ASN A 46 -4.30 14.06 -3.24
C ASN A 46 -4.74 13.23 -2.02
N ASN A 47 -5.86 13.58 -1.37
CA ASN A 47 -6.41 12.82 -0.24
C ASN A 47 -6.81 11.38 -0.61
N ILE A 48 -6.93 11.07 -1.90
CA ILE A 48 -7.21 9.73 -2.42
C ILE A 48 -5.94 9.11 -3.01
N SER A 49 -5.21 9.85 -3.85
CA SER A 49 -4.07 9.31 -4.59
C SER A 49 -2.88 9.00 -3.68
N GLU A 50 -2.58 9.84 -2.68
CA GLU A 50 -1.46 9.60 -1.77
C GLU A 50 -1.60 8.32 -0.92
N PRO A 51 -2.71 8.08 -0.19
CA PRO A 51 -2.85 6.86 0.60
C PRO A 51 -2.85 5.60 -0.28
N LEU A 52 -3.39 5.69 -1.50
CA LEU A 52 -3.33 4.59 -2.47
C LEU A 52 -1.88 4.32 -2.91
N PHE A 53 -1.12 5.36 -3.26
CA PHE A 53 0.29 5.22 -3.63
C PHE A 53 1.09 4.53 -2.53
N TRP A 54 1.00 5.03 -1.29
CA TRP A 54 1.71 4.46 -0.15
C TRP A 54 1.24 3.05 0.22
N GLY A 55 -0.05 2.74 0.04
CA GLY A 55 -0.58 1.40 0.27
C GLY A 55 -0.13 0.38 -0.79
N PHE A 56 -0.18 0.74 -2.07
CA PHE A 56 0.17 -0.19 -3.17
C PHE A 56 1.68 -0.37 -3.37
N LEU A 57 2.51 0.57 -2.93
CA LEU A 57 3.97 0.47 -3.01
C LEU A 57 4.56 -0.79 -2.33
N PRO A 58 4.28 -1.11 -1.05
CA PRO A 58 4.76 -2.33 -0.44
C PRO A 58 4.15 -3.59 -1.06
N LEU A 59 2.90 -3.53 -1.55
CA LEU A 59 2.28 -4.64 -2.25
C LEU A 59 3.02 -4.95 -3.56
N LEU A 60 3.42 -3.92 -4.31
CA LEU A 60 4.23 -4.05 -5.52
C LEU A 60 5.60 -4.67 -5.22
N ALA A 61 6.29 -4.17 -4.19
CA ALA A 61 7.59 -4.68 -3.78
C ALA A 61 7.53 -6.17 -3.39
N ILE A 62 6.54 -6.57 -2.59
CA ILE A 62 6.36 -7.97 -2.20
C ILE A 62 5.95 -8.84 -3.39
N SER A 63 5.11 -8.32 -4.29
CA SER A 63 4.67 -9.06 -5.49
C SER A 63 5.85 -9.39 -6.42
N LEU A 64 6.82 -8.48 -6.55
CA LEU A 64 8.07 -8.73 -7.27
C LEU A 64 8.86 -9.89 -6.65
N ILE A 65 9.00 -9.91 -5.33
CA ILE A 65 9.68 -11.00 -4.61
C ILE A 65 8.97 -12.34 -4.84
N LEU A 66 7.63 -12.35 -4.80
CA LEU A 66 6.82 -13.55 -4.96
C LEU A 66 6.85 -14.17 -6.37
N LEU A 67 7.31 -13.45 -7.39
CA LEU A 67 7.51 -14.02 -8.73
C LEU A 67 8.53 -15.16 -8.73
N PHE A 68 9.53 -15.10 -7.84
CA PHE A 68 10.64 -16.05 -7.78
C PHE A 68 10.42 -17.17 -6.76
N LEU A 69 9.29 -17.16 -6.04
CA LEU A 69 9.03 -18.06 -4.92
C LEU A 69 8.07 -19.21 -5.27
N ARG A 70 8.12 -20.27 -4.45
CA ARG A 70 7.26 -21.45 -4.61
C ARG A 70 5.80 -21.12 -4.31
N ARG A 71 4.89 -21.90 -4.91
CA ARG A 71 3.44 -21.77 -4.77
C ARG A 71 2.95 -21.72 -3.33
N GLU A 72 3.52 -22.57 -2.49
CA GLU A 72 3.14 -22.69 -1.08
C GLU A 72 3.39 -21.39 -0.31
N ILE A 73 4.45 -20.65 -0.65
CA ILE A 73 4.81 -19.39 -0.01
C ILE A 73 3.78 -18.32 -0.40
N PHE A 74 3.46 -18.23 -1.69
CA PHE A 74 2.43 -17.33 -2.19
C PHE A 74 1.08 -17.57 -1.51
N MET A 75 0.64 -18.82 -1.39
CA MET A 75 -0.68 -19.10 -0.79
C MET A 75 -0.77 -18.70 0.69
N VAL A 76 0.32 -18.87 1.45
CA VAL A 76 0.35 -18.45 2.87
C VAL A 76 0.35 -16.93 2.96
N TRP A 77 1.19 -16.26 2.18
CA TRP A 77 1.22 -14.80 2.14
C TRP A 77 -0.11 -14.20 1.65
N ALA A 78 -0.73 -14.78 0.63
CA ALA A 78 -1.99 -14.29 0.07
C ALA A 78 -3.14 -14.32 1.09
N LYS A 79 -3.18 -15.32 1.98
CA LYS A 79 -4.16 -15.36 3.09
C LYS A 79 -3.98 -14.19 4.05
N PHE A 80 -2.73 -13.85 4.36
CA PHE A 80 -2.43 -12.66 5.16
C PHE A 80 -2.81 -11.39 4.41
N ALA A 81 -2.36 -11.24 3.17
CA ALA A 81 -2.60 -10.05 2.36
C ALA A 81 -4.10 -9.81 2.11
N ALA A 82 -4.91 -10.87 1.95
CA ALA A 82 -6.35 -10.77 1.75
C ALA A 82 -7.09 -10.04 2.87
N VAL A 83 -6.54 -10.02 4.09
CA VAL A 83 -7.11 -9.30 5.24
C VAL A 83 -6.26 -8.08 5.62
N GLY A 84 -4.95 -8.26 5.68
CA GLY A 84 -4.00 -7.23 6.09
C GLY A 84 -3.94 -6.04 5.13
N PHE A 85 -4.02 -6.29 3.81
CA PHE A 85 -3.95 -5.21 2.82
C PHE A 85 -5.22 -4.33 2.85
N PRO A 86 -6.45 -4.86 2.79
CA PRO A 86 -7.66 -4.03 2.93
C PRO A 86 -7.71 -3.25 4.24
N LEU A 87 -7.29 -3.88 5.36
CA LEU A 87 -7.24 -3.21 6.67
C LEU A 87 -6.26 -2.04 6.66
N MET A 88 -5.03 -2.26 6.16
CA MET A 88 -4.04 -1.20 6.02
C MET A 88 -4.57 -0.06 5.15
N LEU A 89 -5.17 -0.40 4.00
CA LEU A 89 -5.68 0.60 3.06
C LEU A 89 -6.84 1.41 3.65
N ALA A 90 -7.75 0.76 4.38
CA ALA A 90 -8.86 1.42 5.06
C ALA A 90 -8.36 2.41 6.12
N ILE A 91 -7.35 2.04 6.91
CA ILE A 91 -6.75 2.93 7.90
C ILE A 91 -6.06 4.12 7.21
N LEU A 92 -5.30 3.89 6.13
CA LEU A 92 -4.65 4.97 5.38
C LEU A 92 -5.67 5.97 4.80
N LEU A 93 -6.74 5.47 4.18
CA LEU A 93 -7.81 6.32 3.66
C LEU A 93 -8.51 7.08 4.78
N TYR A 94 -8.75 6.45 5.93
CA TYR A 94 -9.37 7.10 7.07
C TYR A 94 -8.50 8.24 7.62
N THR A 95 -7.20 8.03 7.79
CA THR A 95 -6.29 9.04 8.36
C THR A 95 -6.08 10.23 7.43
N TYR A 96 -6.06 10.00 6.10
CA TYR A 96 -5.93 11.08 5.11
C TYR A 96 -7.19 11.94 4.98
N ASN A 97 -8.38 11.36 5.23
CA ASN A 97 -9.64 12.08 5.12
C ASN A 97 -10.11 12.68 6.45
N ASN A 98 -9.62 12.18 7.59
CA ASN A 98 -9.91 12.72 8.90
C ASN A 98 -8.65 13.35 9.50
N LYS A 99 -8.34 14.58 9.07
CA LYS A 99 -7.33 15.41 9.73
C LYS A 99 -7.81 15.73 11.14
N PRO A 100 -7.09 15.37 12.21
CA PRO A 100 -7.43 15.90 13.51
C PRO A 100 -7.07 17.38 13.55
N THR A 101 -8.08 18.22 13.74
CA THR A 101 -7.92 19.54 14.34
C THR A 101 -7.26 19.35 15.71
N SER A 102 -5.95 19.61 15.78
CA SER A 102 -5.17 19.91 17.00
C SER A 102 -5.29 18.95 18.19
N GLY A 103 -4.17 18.29 18.54
CA GLY A 103 -3.87 17.94 19.94
C GLY A 103 -3.64 16.45 20.21
N GLY A 104 -2.46 15.93 19.86
CA GLY A 104 -1.98 14.64 20.36
C GLY A 104 -0.87 14.82 21.41
N PHE A 105 -1.00 14.16 22.57
CA PHE A 105 -0.01 14.18 23.65
C PHE A 105 1.16 13.23 23.30
N GLY A 106 2.37 13.76 23.07
CA GLY A 106 3.59 12.99 22.73
C GLY A 106 4.24 13.39 21.40
N LEU A 107 4.97 12.47 20.75
CA LEU A 107 5.55 12.66 19.39
C LEU A 107 4.52 13.08 18.33
N ALA A 108 3.22 12.94 18.63
CA ALA A 108 2.08 13.42 17.86
C ALA A 108 1.99 14.97 17.71
N GLY A 109 2.81 15.74 18.44
CA GLY A 109 2.99 17.18 18.20
C GLY A 109 4.08 17.53 17.17
N LEU A 110 4.92 16.56 16.78
CA LEU A 110 6.06 16.73 15.88
C LEU A 110 5.87 16.02 14.52
N ILE A 111 4.95 15.07 14.45
CA ILE A 111 4.70 14.21 13.28
C ILE A 111 3.20 14.19 13.04
N SER A 112 2.75 14.52 11.82
CA SER A 112 1.32 14.44 11.47
C SER A 112 0.83 12.99 11.51
N ASP A 113 -0.42 12.78 11.90
CA ASP A 113 -1.02 11.44 11.92
C ASP A 113 -0.99 10.76 10.54
N GLU A 114 -1.03 11.57 9.47
CA GLU A 114 -0.82 11.14 8.09
C GLU A 114 0.57 10.52 7.87
N MET A 115 1.63 11.18 8.36
CA MET A 115 3.01 10.72 8.25
C MET A 115 3.26 9.47 9.10
N LEU A 116 2.65 9.41 10.28
CA LEU A 116 2.73 8.23 11.15
C LEU A 116 2.03 7.04 10.50
N ALA A 117 0.80 7.22 10.01
CA ALA A 117 0.05 6.16 9.34
C ALA A 117 0.75 5.66 8.07
N THR A 118 1.23 6.56 7.20
CA THR A 118 1.97 6.17 5.99
C THR A 118 3.27 5.47 6.30
N THR A 119 4.09 6.02 7.19
CA THR A 119 5.42 5.46 7.45
C THR A 119 5.33 4.15 8.23
N PHE A 120 4.55 4.11 9.32
CA PHE A 120 4.51 2.95 10.19
C PHE A 120 3.64 1.84 9.64
N LEU A 121 2.44 2.13 9.14
CA LEU A 121 1.50 1.08 8.76
C LEU A 121 1.95 0.35 7.50
N THR A 122 2.47 1.07 6.51
CA THR A 122 3.00 0.47 5.28
C THR A 122 4.28 -0.32 5.55
N ALA A 123 5.18 0.20 6.39
CA ALA A 123 6.39 -0.50 6.81
C ALA A 123 6.04 -1.77 7.59
N LEU A 124 5.05 -1.71 8.49
CA LEU A 124 4.61 -2.86 9.27
C LEU A 124 4.00 -3.95 8.38
N PHE A 125 3.15 -3.58 7.42
CA PHE A 125 2.63 -4.53 6.42
C PHE A 125 3.75 -5.17 5.61
N PHE A 126 4.74 -4.40 5.19
CA PHE A 126 5.90 -4.88 4.44
C PHE A 126 6.77 -5.83 5.27
N ILE A 127 7.10 -5.46 6.51
CA ILE A 127 7.91 -6.28 7.43
C ILE A 127 7.20 -7.60 7.74
N ILE A 128 5.91 -7.58 8.07
CA ILE A 128 5.16 -8.82 8.34
C ILE A 128 5.10 -9.70 7.09
N SER A 129 4.90 -9.10 5.91
CA SER A 129 4.95 -9.83 4.64
C SER A 129 6.30 -10.54 4.43
N LEU A 130 7.41 -9.84 4.69
CA LEU A 130 8.76 -10.42 4.60
C LEU A 130 8.95 -11.55 5.62
N VAL A 131 8.53 -11.36 6.87
CA VAL A 131 8.65 -12.40 7.92
C VAL A 131 7.90 -13.67 7.51
N ILE A 132 6.68 -13.55 7.00
CA ILE A 132 5.88 -14.69 6.52
C ILE A 132 6.61 -15.41 5.37
N ILE A 133 7.13 -14.65 4.41
CA ILE A 133 7.83 -15.19 3.24
C ILE A 133 9.12 -15.92 3.66
N ILE A 134 9.96 -15.28 4.46
CA ILE A 134 11.24 -15.81 4.93
C ILE A 134 11.02 -17.06 5.78
N TYR A 135 10.11 -17.00 6.76
CA TYR A 135 9.83 -18.14 7.64
C TYR A 135 9.34 -19.35 6.83
N LYS A 136 8.42 -19.14 5.89
CA LYS A 136 7.90 -20.23 5.06
C LYS A 136 8.97 -20.78 4.11
N GLN A 137 9.83 -19.92 3.56
CA GLN A 137 10.95 -20.33 2.72
C GLN A 137 11.95 -21.20 3.50
N LEU A 138 12.30 -20.82 4.74
CA LEU A 138 13.20 -21.59 5.60
C LEU A 138 12.63 -22.95 5.96
N LYS A 139 11.33 -23.03 6.30
CA LYS A 139 10.66 -24.30 6.59
C LYS A 139 10.72 -25.27 5.41
N LEU A 140 10.42 -24.79 4.20
CA LEU A 140 10.44 -25.59 2.97
C LEU A 140 11.84 -26.02 2.49
N ARG A 141 12.91 -25.45 3.08
CA ARG A 141 14.29 -25.91 2.88
C ARG A 141 14.67 -27.02 3.85
N LYS A 142 14.07 -27.07 5.04
CA LYS A 142 14.29 -28.12 6.05
C LYS A 142 13.53 -29.41 5.74
N ASP A 143 12.38 -29.28 5.06
CA ASP A 143 11.55 -30.43 4.64
C ASP A 143 12.05 -31.11 3.34
N LYS A 144 13.25 -30.74 2.85
CA LYS A 144 13.94 -31.33 1.70
C LYS A 144 15.24 -31.97 2.16
#